data_AF-A0A525CKD8-F1
#
_entry.id   AF-A0A525CKD8-F1
#
_cell.length_a   1.000
_cell.length_b   1.000
_cell.length_c   1.000
_cell.angle_alpha   90.00
_cell.angle_beta   90.00
_cell.angle_gamma   90.00
#
_symmetry.space_group_name_H-M   'P 1'
#
loop_
_entity.id
_entity.type
_entity.pdbx_description
1 polymer ?
#
loop_
_entity_poly.entity_id
_entity_poly.type
_entity_poly.pdbx_seq_one_letter_code
_entity_poly.pdbx_strand_id
1 'polypeptide(L)'
;MLAKNEVPGVQVSSYKRNRHVTISRTTGGHYQVTERGYQEETFHLPEHDLPKLLKRLFKREFPRSRKLRVIKLSADQKIGRTDLKTI
;
A
#
# COMPACT_ATOMS: atom_id res chain seq x y z
N MET A 1 -7.55 -19.06 -4.63
CA MET A 1 -7.56 -18.14 -5.79
C MET A 1 -7.12 -16.77 -5.30
N LEU A 2 -5.83 -16.40 -5.49
CA LEU A 2 -5.34 -15.06 -5.13
C LEU A 2 -5.54 -14.15 -6.34
N ALA A 3 -6.37 -13.13 -6.19
CA ALA A 3 -6.59 -12.12 -7.21
C ALA A 3 -5.24 -11.51 -7.61
N LYS A 4 -4.81 -11.76 -8.85
CA LYS A 4 -3.71 -11.04 -9.47
C LYS A 4 -4.18 -9.59 -9.61
N ASN A 5 -3.59 -8.68 -8.82
CA ASN A 5 -3.84 -7.25 -8.99
C ASN A 5 -3.12 -6.78 -10.26
N GLU A 6 -3.87 -6.74 -11.37
CA GLU A 6 -3.47 -6.11 -12.64
C GLU A 6 -3.64 -4.58 -12.61
N VAL A 7 -4.10 -4.04 -11.48
CA VAL A 7 -4.31 -2.60 -11.27
C VAL A 7 -3.01 -1.90 -10.87
N PRO A 8 -2.67 -0.78 -11.54
CA PRO A 8 -1.53 0.03 -11.16
C PRO A 8 -1.73 0.62 -9.76
N GLY A 9 -0.66 0.65 -8.98
CA GLY A 9 -0.73 1.02 -7.59
C GLY A 9 0.62 1.15 -6.93
N VAL A 10 0.60 1.25 -5.61
CA VAL A 10 1.77 1.35 -4.76
C VAL A 10 1.55 0.44 -3.54
N GLN A 11 2.55 -0.36 -3.22
CA GLN A 11 2.59 -1.12 -1.98
C GLN A 11 3.63 -0.53 -1.04
N VAL A 12 3.20 -0.16 0.15
CA VAL A 12 4.07 0.27 1.25
C VAL A 12 4.23 -0.87 2.22
N SER A 13 5.46 -1.33 2.42
CA SER A 13 5.78 -2.44 3.32
C SER A 13 6.67 -1.98 4.47
N SER A 14 6.49 -2.60 5.62
CA SER A 14 7.46 -2.53 6.71
C SER A 14 8.82 -3.08 6.29
N TYR A 15 9.88 -2.69 6.99
CA TYR A 15 11.24 -3.18 6.70
C TYR A 15 11.36 -4.71 6.70
N LYS A 16 10.70 -5.39 7.64
CA LYS A 16 10.65 -6.86 7.74
C LYS A 16 9.72 -7.52 6.72
N ARG A 17 8.96 -6.72 5.95
CA ARG A 17 8.00 -7.17 4.92
C ARG A 17 6.86 -8.06 5.43
N ASN A 18 6.68 -8.15 6.75
CA ASN A 18 5.59 -8.91 7.36
C ASN A 18 4.29 -8.10 7.49
N ARG A 19 4.33 -6.80 7.18
CA ARG A 19 3.17 -5.91 7.16
C ARG A 19 3.24 -4.99 5.97
N HIS A 20 2.14 -4.80 5.27
CA HIS A 20 2.06 -3.93 4.10
C HIS A 20 0.67 -3.30 3.92
N VAL A 21 0.64 -2.11 3.33
CA VAL A 21 -0.55 -1.43 2.86
C VAL A 21 -0.41 -1.29 1.35
N THR A 22 -1.38 -1.78 0.61
CA THR A 22 -1.44 -1.70 -0.86
C THR A 22 -2.49 -0.68 -1.26
N ILE A 23 -2.13 0.23 -2.16
CA ILE A 23 -2.99 1.28 -2.68
C ILE A 23 -3.09 1.05 -4.18
N SER A 24 -4.26 0.71 -4.68
CA SER A 24 -4.52 0.48 -6.09
C SER A 24 -5.54 1.49 -6.59
N ARG A 25 -5.29 2.07 -7.76
CA ARG A 25 -6.27 2.97 -8.38
C ARG A 25 -7.34 2.12 -9.07
N THR A 26 -8.60 2.41 -8.78
CA THR A 26 -9.74 1.80 -9.49
C THR A 26 -10.29 2.80 -10.51
N THR A 27 -11.14 2.33 -11.40
CA THR A 27 -11.84 3.20 -12.36
C THR A 27 -12.75 4.20 -11.64
N GLY A 28 -12.98 5.36 -12.26
CA GLY A 28 -13.90 6.37 -11.73
C GLY A 28 -13.35 7.27 -10.62
N GLY A 29 -12.03 7.38 -10.44
CA GLY A 29 -11.43 8.27 -9.42
C GLY A 29 -11.47 7.71 -7.99
N HIS A 30 -11.80 6.43 -7.86
CA HIS A 30 -11.76 5.69 -6.61
C HIS A 30 -10.42 4.96 -6.43
N TYR A 31 -10.16 4.61 -5.17
CA TYR A 31 -8.98 3.87 -4.75
C TYR A 31 -9.42 2.68 -3.91
N GLN A 32 -8.73 1.56 -4.11
CA GLN A 32 -8.79 0.41 -3.23
C GLN A 32 -7.53 0.41 -2.37
N VAL A 33 -7.71 0.40 -1.05
CA VAL A 33 -6.61 0.33 -0.08
C VAL A 33 -6.76 -0.95 0.74
N THR A 34 -5.78 -1.84 0.67
CA THR A 34 -5.76 -3.08 1.45
C THR A 34 -4.63 -3.03 2.46
N GLU A 35 -4.94 -3.22 3.74
CA GLU A 35 -3.92 -3.46 4.76
C GLU A 35 -3.77 -4.96 5.01
N ARG A 36 -2.52 -5.38 5.25
CA ARG A 36 -2.18 -6.69 5.74
C ARG A 36 -1.12 -6.55 6.80
N GLY A 37 -1.50 -6.73 8.06
CA GLY A 37 -0.56 -6.73 9.18
C GLY A 37 -1.26 -7.07 10.48
N TYR A 38 -1.50 -6.07 11.33
CA TYR A 38 -2.30 -6.29 12.54
C TYR A 38 -3.77 -6.53 12.22
N GLN A 39 -4.27 -5.84 11.20
CA GLN A 39 -5.58 -6.07 10.61
C GLN A 39 -5.45 -6.45 9.14
N GLU A 40 -6.44 -7.16 8.65
CA GLU A 40 -6.62 -7.50 7.24
C GLU A 40 -7.95 -6.92 6.77
N GLU A 41 -7.89 -5.71 6.23
CA GLU A 41 -9.07 -4.95 5.82
C GLU A 41 -8.84 -4.34 4.44
N THR A 42 -9.93 -4.20 3.67
CA THR A 42 -9.93 -3.53 2.37
C THR A 42 -10.94 -2.40 2.38
N PHE A 43 -10.50 -1.23 1.93
CA PHE A 43 -11.27 -0.01 1.86
C PHE A 43 -11.42 0.43 0.41
N HIS A 44 -12.60 0.93 0.06
CA HIS A 44 -12.89 1.57 -1.22
C HIS A 44 -13.32 3.01 -0.95
N LEU A 45 -12.57 3.97 -1.48
CA LEU A 45 -12.78 5.38 -1.17
C LEU A 45 -12.34 6.30 -2.30
N PRO A 46 -12.94 7.49 -2.44
CA PRO A 46 -12.48 8.50 -3.39
C PRO A 46 -11.14 9.10 -2.99
N GLU A 47 -10.48 9.76 -3.94
CA GLU A 47 -9.15 10.38 -3.76
C GLU A 47 -9.07 11.33 -2.56
N HIS A 48 -10.12 12.11 -2.29
CA HIS A 48 -10.10 13.12 -1.23
C HIS A 48 -10.03 12.53 0.18
N ASP A 49 -10.55 11.31 0.39
CA ASP A 49 -10.51 10.62 1.68
C ASP A 49 -9.22 9.83 1.90
N LEU A 50 -8.47 9.57 0.82
CA LEU A 50 -7.28 8.73 0.82
C LEU A 50 -6.22 9.20 1.82
N PRO A 51 -5.84 10.49 1.90
CA PRO A 51 -4.81 10.94 2.85
C PRO A 51 -5.20 10.71 4.31
N LYS A 52 -6.49 10.87 4.64
CA LYS A 52 -7.02 10.68 6.01
C LYS A 52 -6.97 9.21 6.38
N LEU A 53 -7.38 8.31 5.48
CA LEU A 53 -7.29 6.88 5.69
C LEU A 53 -5.83 6.45 5.86
N LEU A 54 -4.93 6.83 4.95
CA LEU A 54 -3.52 6.42 5.00
C LEU A 54 -2.82 6.84 6.30
N LYS A 55 -3.09 8.06 6.81
CA LYS A 55 -2.58 8.50 8.12
C LYS A 55 -3.02 7.56 9.24
N ARG A 56 -4.29 7.13 9.25
CA ARG A 56 -4.83 6.20 10.24
C ARG A 56 -4.18 4.81 10.11
N LEU A 57 -4.14 4.27 8.89
CA LEU A 57 -3.56 2.95 8.62
C LEU A 57 -2.08 2.92 9.00
N PHE A 58 -1.30 3.96 8.65
CA PHE A 58 0.13 3.98 8.94
C PHE A 58 0.43 4.12 10.43
N LYS A 59 -0.39 4.85 11.19
CA LYS A 59 -0.26 4.87 12.66
C LYS A 59 -0.53 3.50 13.27
N ARG A 60 -1.50 2.75 12.74
CA ARG A 60 -1.86 1.41 13.23
C ARG A 60 -0.88 0.33 12.80
N GLU A 61 -0.55 0.27 11.52
CA GLU A 61 0.28 -0.79 10.91
C GLU A 61 1.79 -0.52 11.02
N PHE A 62 2.19 0.74 11.11
CA PHE A 62 3.60 1.16 11.15
C PHE A 62 3.98 2.04 12.35
N PRO A 63 3.46 1.82 13.58
CA PRO A 63 3.61 2.77 14.71
C PRO A 63 5.06 3.05 15.09
N ARG A 64 5.96 2.07 14.88
CA ARG A 64 7.39 2.18 15.23
C ARG A 64 8.32 1.90 14.04
N SER A 65 7.79 1.88 12.81
CA SER A 65 8.62 1.60 11.65
C SER A 65 9.39 2.85 11.24
N ARG A 66 10.68 2.88 11.56
CA ARG A 66 11.61 3.95 11.15
C ARG A 66 12.00 3.87 9.68
N LYS A 67 11.74 2.74 9.02
CA LYS A 67 12.03 2.49 7.60
C LYS A 67 10.87 1.74 6.95
N LEU A 68 10.31 2.35 5.91
CA LEU A 68 9.28 1.77 5.06
C LEU A 68 9.86 1.57 3.65
N ARG A 69 9.38 0.55 2.96
CA ARG A 69 9.70 0.27 1.56
C ARG A 69 8.48 0.57 0.71
N VAL A 70 8.68 1.27 -0.40
CA VAL A 70 7.61 1.61 -1.34
C VAL A 70 7.89 0.89 -2.65
N ILE A 71 6.94 0.07 -3.10
CA ILE A 71 7.04 -0.72 -4.33
C ILE A 71 5.95 -0.20 -5.27
N LYS A 72 6.33 0.22 -6.47
CA LYS A 72 5.37 0.56 -7.51
C LYS A 72 4.81 -0.73 -8.08
N LEU A 73 3.49 -0.87 -8.04
CA LEU A 73 2.75 -1.94 -8.71
C LEU A 73 2.41 -1.43 -10.10
N SER A 74 3.05 -2.01 -11.10
CA SER A 74 2.72 -1.77 -12.51
C SER A 74 2.03 -3.02 -13.03
N ALA A 75 1.04 -2.87 -13.91
CA ALA A 75 0.36 -4.01 -14.56
C ALA A 75 1.36 -5.00 -15.20
N ASP A 76 2.56 -4.53 -15.56
CA ASP A 76 3.56 -5.30 -16.30
C ASP A 76 4.91 -5.55 -15.58
N GLN A 77 5.08 -5.19 -14.30
CA GLN A 77 6.40 -5.28 -13.68
C GLN A 77 6.55 -6.39 -12.64
N LYS A 78 7.35 -7.41 -13.03
CA LYS A 78 8.15 -8.23 -12.11
C LYS A 78 8.84 -7.30 -11.11
N ILE A 79 8.67 -7.60 -9.82
CA ILE A 79 9.05 -6.79 -8.65
C ILE A 79 10.53 -6.35 -8.74
N GLY A 80 10.78 -5.17 -9.31
CA GLY A 80 12.07 -4.47 -9.27
C GLY A 80 12.17 -3.70 -7.95
N ARG A 81 13.11 -4.09 -7.09
CA ARG A 81 13.32 -3.49 -5.77
C ARG A 81 13.99 -2.12 -5.91
N THR A 82 13.34 -1.05 -5.50
CA THR A 82 13.98 0.27 -5.32
C THR A 82 13.97 0.62 -3.83
N ASP A 83 15.13 0.53 -3.18
CA ASP A 83 15.28 0.93 -1.78
C ASP A 83 15.59 2.44 -1.74
N LEU A 84 14.60 3.23 -1.32
CA LEU A 84 14.79 4.67 -1.06
C LEU A 84 15.75 4.85 0.13
N LYS A 85 16.88 5.52 -0.12
CA LYS A 85 17.79 6.01 0.93
C LYS A 85 17.14 7.24 1.59
N THR A 86 16.95 7.19 2.90
CA THR A 86 16.55 8.34 3.72
C THR A 86 17.79 9.18 4.01
N ILE A 87 17.64 10.50 3.83
CA ILE A 87 18.61 11.58 4.10
C ILE A 87 18.95 11.63 5.59
#